data_AF-A0A7W4Z3W0-F1
#
_entry.id   AF-A0A7W4Z3W0-F1
#
_cell.length_a   1.000
_cell.length_b   1.000
_cell.length_c   1.000
_cell.angle_alpha   90.00
_cell.angle_beta   90.00
_cell.angle_gamma   90.00
#
_symmetry.space_group_name_H-M   'P 1'
#
loop_
_entity.id
_entity.type
_entity.pdbx_description
1 polymer ?
#
loop_
_entity_poly.entity_id
_entity_poly.type
_entity_poly.pdbx_seq_one_letter_code
_entity_poly.pdbx_strand_id
1 'polypeptide(L)'
;MSKPKVKDPLAPPRGPVLSKRFIVALLLMVLGIAWIAYYYIVFDPMAIPPTDDGSPAFMGDLGDWNYLIGFGLFFVGLIVSAHPSTPLGRGRGVVVGMLACFLLGLLWICTYYIFSDDLSSIWVFNDLGQKNLVVGIAFMAVGFTFATRWE
;
A
#
# COMPACT_ATOMS: atom_id res chain seq x y z
N MET A 1 7.62 47.29 17.37
CA MET A 1 6.69 46.17 17.67
C MET A 1 6.56 45.33 16.39
N SER A 2 7.27 44.20 16.30
CA SER A 2 7.22 43.32 15.13
C SER A 2 5.85 42.62 15.12
N LYS A 3 5.03 42.85 14.09
CA LYS A 3 3.77 42.11 13.94
C LYS A 3 4.07 40.61 13.86
N PRO A 4 3.36 39.74 14.61
CA PRO A 4 3.52 38.30 14.46
C PRO A 4 3.11 37.94 13.02
N LYS A 5 3.98 37.23 12.29
CA LYS A 5 3.65 36.67 10.97
C LYS A 5 2.48 35.71 11.16
N VAL A 6 1.27 36.19 10.86
CA VAL A 6 0.09 35.35 10.73
C VAL A 6 0.41 34.35 9.62
N LYS A 7 0.47 33.05 9.97
CA LYS A 7 0.60 31.99 8.96
C LYS A 7 -0.67 32.05 8.13
N ASP A 8 -0.54 32.48 6.89
CA ASP A 8 -1.64 32.54 5.93
C ASP A 8 -2.21 31.11 5.75
N PRO A 9 -3.47 30.85 6.14
CA PRO A 9 -4.08 29.52 6.08
C PRO A 9 -4.32 29.04 4.64
N LEU A 10 -4.23 29.93 3.65
CA LEU A 10 -4.37 29.60 2.22
C LEU A 10 -3.01 29.50 1.51
N ALA A 11 -1.90 29.71 2.21
CA ALA A 11 -0.58 29.60 1.60
C ALA A 11 -0.31 28.14 1.16
N PRO A 12 0.22 27.92 -0.05
CA PRO A 12 0.53 26.58 -0.52
C PRO A 12 1.52 25.90 0.43
N PRO A 13 1.36 24.59 0.70
CA PRO A 13 2.19 23.87 1.66
C PRO A 13 3.67 23.97 1.25
N ARG A 14 4.48 24.64 2.08
CA ARG A 14 5.91 24.86 1.84
C ARG A 14 6.73 23.65 2.29
N GLY A 15 7.52 23.08 1.37
CA GLY A 15 8.38 21.94 1.60
C GLY A 15 8.76 21.25 0.29
N PRO A 16 9.93 20.60 0.20
CA PRO A 16 10.36 19.91 -1.01
C PRO A 16 9.38 18.77 -1.37
N VAL A 17 9.06 18.63 -2.65
CA VAL A 17 8.22 17.55 -3.18
C VAL A 17 8.92 16.18 -3.04
N LEU A 18 10.24 16.17 -3.12
CA LEU A 18 11.08 14.98 -3.01
C LEU A 18 11.87 15.06 -1.69
N SER A 19 11.44 14.33 -0.67
CA SER A 19 12.16 14.22 0.60
C SER A 19 12.77 12.82 0.74
N LYS A 20 13.86 12.69 1.52
CA LYS A 20 14.51 11.40 1.77
C LYS A 20 13.50 10.34 2.27
N ARG A 21 12.59 10.75 3.15
CA ARG A 21 11.52 9.88 3.68
C ARG A 21 10.50 9.51 2.61
N PHE A 22 10.16 10.42 1.72
CA PHE A 22 9.27 10.12 0.61
C PHE A 22 9.90 9.11 -0.36
N ILE A 23 11.20 9.23 -0.64
CA ILE A 23 11.92 8.23 -1.44
C ILE A 23 11.88 6.86 -0.76
N VAL A 24 12.17 6.78 0.54
CA VAL A 24 12.09 5.53 1.30
C VAL A 24 10.67 4.94 1.26
N ALA A 25 9.64 5.77 1.44
CA ALA A 25 8.25 5.32 1.35
C ALA A 25 7.91 4.74 -0.03
N LEU A 26 8.32 5.42 -1.11
CA LEU A 26 8.12 4.93 -2.47
C LEU A 26 8.88 3.63 -2.72
N LEU A 27 10.13 3.52 -2.26
CA LEU A 27 10.91 2.30 -2.39
C LEU A 27 10.26 1.13 -1.66
N LEU A 28 9.72 1.34 -0.45
CA LEU A 28 9.00 0.30 0.29
C LEU A 28 7.73 -0.16 -0.44
N MET A 29 6.97 0.77 -0.99
CA MET A 29 5.78 0.45 -1.79
C MET A 29 6.13 -0.33 -3.06
N VAL A 30 7.10 0.16 -3.83
CA VAL A 30 7.53 -0.49 -5.08
C VAL A 30 8.14 -1.86 -4.79
N LEU A 31 8.93 -1.99 -3.72
CA LEU A 31 9.53 -3.26 -3.32
C LEU A 31 8.46 -4.25 -2.85
N GLY A 32 7.45 -3.82 -2.10
CA GLY A 32 6.32 -4.66 -1.71
C GLY A 32 5.53 -5.17 -2.93
N ILE A 33 5.25 -4.29 -3.91
CA ILE A 33 4.59 -4.67 -5.16
C ILE A 33 5.46 -5.63 -5.97
N ALA A 34 6.76 -5.33 -6.12
CA ALA A 34 7.70 -6.17 -6.84
C ALA A 34 7.86 -7.54 -6.18
N TRP A 35 7.81 -7.61 -4.85
CA TRP A 35 7.86 -8.87 -4.10
C TRP A 35 6.67 -9.76 -4.43
N ILE A 36 5.44 -9.21 -4.40
CA ILE A 36 4.23 -9.95 -4.75
C ILE A 36 4.25 -10.38 -6.22
N ALA A 37 4.61 -9.46 -7.12
CA ALA A 37 4.68 -9.76 -8.55
C ALA A 37 5.72 -10.85 -8.85
N TYR A 38 6.87 -10.80 -8.19
CA TYR A 38 7.91 -11.82 -8.36
C TYR A 38 7.47 -13.18 -7.82
N TYR A 39 6.92 -13.22 -6.60
CA TYR A 39 6.37 -14.44 -6.02
C TYR A 39 5.34 -15.07 -6.95
N TYR A 40 4.44 -14.26 -7.50
CA TYR A 40 3.41 -14.70 -8.43
C TYR A 40 4.01 -15.29 -9.72
N ILE A 41 4.91 -14.56 -10.39
CA ILE A 41 5.46 -14.99 -11.69
C ILE A 41 6.31 -16.27 -11.56
N VAL A 42 6.94 -16.48 -10.40
CA VAL A 42 7.98 -17.51 -10.22
C VAL A 42 7.49 -18.73 -9.44
N PHE A 43 6.48 -18.58 -8.58
CA PHE A 43 6.03 -19.65 -7.68
C PHE A 43 4.52 -19.94 -7.75
N ASP A 44 3.71 -19.15 -8.46
CA ASP A 44 2.30 -19.50 -8.67
C ASP A 44 2.19 -20.70 -9.64
N PRO A 45 1.52 -21.80 -9.24
CA PRO A 45 1.21 -22.92 -10.14
C PRO A 45 0.45 -22.54 -11.43
N MET A 46 -0.23 -21.39 -11.43
CA MET A 46 -0.96 -20.84 -12.59
C MET A 46 -0.12 -19.85 -13.42
N ALA A 47 1.13 -19.59 -13.06
CA ALA A 47 2.04 -18.78 -13.87
C ALA A 47 2.28 -19.41 -15.25
N ILE A 48 2.48 -18.57 -16.28
CA ILE A 48 2.76 -19.03 -17.65
C ILE A 48 4.15 -18.53 -18.07
N PRO A 49 5.16 -19.41 -18.22
CA PRO A 49 5.15 -20.86 -17.99
C PRO A 49 5.17 -21.23 -16.49
N PRO A 50 4.60 -22.37 -16.07
CA PRO A 50 4.75 -22.87 -14.70
C PRO A 50 6.22 -23.16 -14.45
N THR A 51 6.80 -22.53 -13.44
CA THR A 51 8.17 -22.79 -13.00
C THR A 51 8.14 -23.60 -11.72
N ASP A 52 8.46 -24.89 -11.82
CA ASP A 52 8.46 -25.83 -10.69
C ASP A 52 9.64 -25.60 -9.71
N ASP A 53 10.59 -24.74 -10.07
CA ASP A 53 11.88 -24.56 -9.41
C ASP A 53 12.36 -23.10 -9.35
N GLY A 54 11.44 -22.20 -8.96
CA GLY A 54 11.74 -20.81 -8.70
C GLY A 54 12.92 -20.57 -7.75
N SER A 55 13.89 -19.74 -8.16
CA SER A 55 14.93 -19.23 -7.27
C SER A 55 14.51 -17.86 -6.72
N PRO A 56 14.79 -17.49 -5.46
CA PRO A 56 15.46 -18.27 -4.43
C PRO A 56 14.52 -19.26 -3.73
N ALA A 57 15.02 -20.45 -3.39
CA ALA A 57 14.22 -21.52 -2.76
C ALA A 57 13.50 -21.09 -1.46
N PHE A 58 14.13 -20.21 -0.65
CA PHE A 58 13.50 -19.71 0.57
C PHE A 58 12.18 -18.98 0.30
N MET A 59 12.04 -18.35 -0.87
CA MET A 59 10.84 -17.60 -1.23
C MET A 59 9.69 -18.55 -1.58
N GLY A 60 9.99 -19.71 -2.18
CA GLY A 60 9.03 -20.80 -2.36
C GLY A 60 8.58 -21.40 -1.03
N ASP A 61 9.53 -21.66 -0.12
CA ASP A 61 9.24 -22.26 1.19
C ASP A 61 8.32 -21.40 2.08
N LEU A 62 8.30 -20.08 1.87
CA LEU A 62 7.44 -19.16 2.61
C LEU A 62 5.95 -19.28 2.24
N GLY A 63 5.62 -19.75 1.02
CA GLY A 63 4.25 -19.83 0.52
C GLY A 63 3.44 -18.54 0.74
N ASP A 64 2.25 -18.66 1.34
CA ASP A 64 1.35 -17.53 1.65
C ASP A 64 1.98 -16.39 2.46
N TRP A 65 3.07 -16.63 3.20
CA TRP A 65 3.76 -15.59 3.96
C TRP A 65 4.36 -14.50 3.06
N ASN A 66 4.62 -14.80 1.79
CA ASN A 66 5.07 -13.81 0.82
C ASN A 66 4.07 -12.68 0.61
N TYR A 67 2.77 -12.99 0.64
CA TYR A 67 1.73 -11.98 0.55
C TYR A 67 1.73 -11.06 1.77
N LEU A 68 1.93 -11.63 2.97
CA LEU A 68 2.03 -10.82 4.20
C LEU A 68 3.23 -9.87 4.14
N ILE A 69 4.38 -10.34 3.66
CA ILE A 69 5.60 -9.52 3.51
C ILE A 69 5.38 -8.42 2.47
N GLY A 70 4.88 -8.77 1.29
CA GLY A 70 4.66 -7.83 0.20
C GLY A 70 3.65 -6.73 0.56
N PHE A 71 2.46 -7.12 1.05
CA PHE A 71 1.44 -6.17 1.50
C PHE A 71 1.91 -5.39 2.73
N GLY A 72 2.59 -6.06 3.67
CA GLY A 72 3.16 -5.41 4.85
C GLY A 72 4.15 -4.30 4.48
N LEU A 73 5.09 -4.57 3.57
CA LEU A 73 6.03 -3.57 3.06
C LEU A 73 5.33 -2.42 2.36
N PHE A 74 4.31 -2.73 1.56
CA PHE A 74 3.50 -1.72 0.90
C PHE A 74 2.78 -0.80 1.91
N PHE A 75 2.10 -1.37 2.90
CA PHE A 75 1.41 -0.61 3.94
C PHE A 75 2.35 0.17 4.84
N VAL A 76 3.52 -0.37 5.19
CA VAL A 76 4.56 0.36 5.92
C VAL A 76 5.05 1.54 5.08
N GLY A 77 5.24 1.36 3.77
CA GLY A 77 5.56 2.45 2.86
C GLY A 77 4.51 3.56 2.88
N LEU A 78 3.22 3.21 2.85
CA LEU A 78 2.12 4.17 2.98
C LEU A 78 2.13 4.89 4.34
N ILE A 79 2.31 4.19 5.45
CA ILE A 79 2.40 4.79 6.80
C ILE A 79 3.58 5.76 6.89
N VAL A 80 4.76 5.39 6.38
CA VAL A 80 5.92 6.28 6.33
C VAL A 80 5.63 7.50 5.45
N SER A 81 4.87 7.31 4.38
CA SER A 81 4.44 8.39 3.50
C SER A 81 3.46 9.37 4.18
N ALA A 82 2.79 8.99 5.28
CA ALA A 82 1.92 9.89 6.03
C ALA A 82 2.68 10.92 6.90
N HIS A 83 4.02 10.90 6.92
CA HIS A 83 4.80 11.86 7.70
C HIS A 83 4.70 13.30 7.14
N PRO A 84 4.60 14.36 7.97
CA PRO A 84 4.51 15.77 7.52
C PRO A 84 5.66 16.29 6.61
N SER A 85 6.74 15.53 6.49
CA SER A 85 7.89 15.87 5.65
C SER A 85 7.79 15.31 4.24
N THR A 86 6.74 14.55 3.94
CA THR A 86 6.42 14.04 2.61
C THR A 86 5.32 14.92 1.99
N PRO A 87 5.11 14.87 0.67
CA PRO A 87 3.97 15.54 0.05
C PRO A 87 2.62 14.95 0.47
N LEU A 88 2.54 13.65 0.76
CA LEU A 88 1.30 12.96 1.15
C LEU A 88 0.90 13.19 2.62
N GLY A 89 1.86 13.51 3.49
CA GLY A 89 1.60 13.72 4.92
C GLY A 89 1.31 15.17 5.31
N ARG A 90 1.10 16.09 4.37
CA ARG A 90 0.84 17.52 4.67
C ARG A 90 -0.23 18.16 3.80
N GLY A 91 -0.97 19.11 4.38
CA GLY A 91 -2.01 19.88 3.69
C GLY A 91 -3.00 18.98 2.95
N ARG A 92 -3.26 19.27 1.67
CA ARG A 92 -4.20 18.50 0.82
C ARG A 92 -3.75 17.06 0.57
N GLY A 93 -2.45 16.75 0.69
CA GLY A 93 -1.91 15.40 0.51
C GLY A 93 -2.49 14.41 1.51
N VAL A 94 -2.76 14.86 2.74
CA VAL A 94 -3.34 14.03 3.80
C VAL A 94 -4.75 13.57 3.41
N VAL A 95 -5.55 14.49 2.90
CA VAL A 95 -6.94 14.21 2.45
C VAL A 95 -6.92 13.23 1.27
N VAL A 96 -6.04 13.47 0.29
CA VAL A 96 -5.89 12.59 -0.86
C VAL A 96 -5.44 11.18 -0.42
N GLY A 97 -4.46 11.09 0.48
CA GLY A 97 -3.97 9.81 1.02
C GLY A 97 -5.04 9.05 1.81
N MET A 98 -5.77 9.74 2.68
CA MET A 98 -6.88 9.17 3.46
C MET A 98 -7.99 8.63 2.55
N LEU A 99 -8.50 9.46 1.63
CA LEU A 99 -9.59 9.06 0.73
C LEU A 99 -9.13 7.95 -0.21
N ALA A 100 -7.91 8.01 -0.74
CA ALA A 100 -7.37 6.95 -1.58
C ALA A 100 -7.31 5.63 -0.84
N CYS A 101 -6.80 5.59 0.40
CA CYS A 101 -6.73 4.35 1.18
C CYS A 101 -8.13 3.78 1.47
N PHE A 102 -9.10 4.63 1.82
CA PHE A 102 -10.47 4.18 2.10
C PHE A 102 -11.21 3.70 0.85
N LEU A 103 -11.11 4.42 -0.26
CA LEU A 103 -11.76 4.03 -1.50
C LEU A 103 -11.11 2.77 -2.09
N LEU A 104 -9.79 2.65 -2.03
CA LEU A 104 -9.09 1.43 -2.47
C LEU A 104 -9.41 0.24 -1.56
N GLY A 105 -9.44 0.43 -0.24
CA GLY A 105 -9.84 -0.62 0.70
C GLY A 105 -11.28 -1.08 0.49
N LEU A 106 -12.21 -0.15 0.29
CA LEU A 106 -13.60 -0.47 -0.02
C LEU A 106 -13.73 -1.20 -1.35
N LEU A 107 -13.11 -0.67 -2.41
CA LEU A 107 -13.14 -1.28 -3.74
C LEU A 107 -12.55 -2.69 -3.70
N TRP A 108 -11.45 -2.90 -2.97
CA TRP A 108 -10.83 -4.22 -2.80
C TRP A 108 -11.80 -5.24 -2.21
N ILE A 109 -12.46 -4.89 -1.10
CA ILE A 109 -13.43 -5.77 -0.44
C ILE A 109 -14.65 -6.00 -1.33
N CYS A 110 -15.17 -4.95 -1.97
CA CYS A 110 -16.30 -5.06 -2.91
C CYS A 110 -15.97 -5.99 -4.08
N THR A 111 -14.80 -5.85 -4.69
CA THR A 111 -14.34 -6.75 -5.76
C THR A 111 -14.25 -8.19 -5.25
N TYR A 112 -13.62 -8.44 -4.10
CA TYR A 112 -13.56 -9.78 -3.51
C TYR A 112 -14.94 -10.40 -3.31
N TYR A 113 -15.91 -9.65 -2.79
CA TYR A 113 -17.27 -10.16 -2.56
C TYR A 113 -18.06 -10.41 -3.85
N ILE A 114 -17.84 -9.63 -4.91
CA ILE A 114 -18.52 -9.83 -6.20
C ILE A 114 -18.04 -11.11 -6.88
N PHE A 115 -16.75 -11.42 -6.73
CA PHE A 115 -16.11 -12.57 -7.39
C PHE A 115 -15.92 -13.77 -6.47
N SER A 116 -16.50 -13.77 -5.25
CA SER A 116 -16.24 -14.80 -4.24
C SER A 116 -16.65 -16.21 -4.66
N ASP A 117 -17.60 -16.33 -5.60
CA ASP A 117 -18.09 -17.60 -6.10
C ASP A 117 -17.14 -18.24 -7.13
N ASP A 118 -16.32 -17.44 -7.84
CA ASP A 118 -15.30 -17.92 -8.78
C ASP A 118 -14.08 -16.99 -8.79
N LEU A 119 -13.15 -17.29 -7.87
CA LEU A 119 -11.89 -16.57 -7.72
C LEU A 119 -10.79 -17.05 -8.69
N SER A 120 -11.02 -18.13 -9.43
CA SER A 120 -10.00 -18.80 -10.25
C SER A 120 -9.44 -17.90 -11.36
N SER A 121 -10.23 -16.93 -11.81
CA SER A 121 -9.86 -15.99 -12.87
C SER A 121 -9.08 -14.76 -12.38
N ILE A 122 -8.98 -14.53 -11.06
CA ILE A 122 -8.38 -13.31 -10.51
C ILE A 122 -7.14 -13.64 -9.66
N TRP A 123 -5.98 -13.41 -10.28
CA TRP A 123 -4.64 -13.79 -9.85
C TRP A 123 -4.30 -13.62 -8.35
N VAL A 124 -4.70 -12.52 -7.74
CA VAL A 124 -4.27 -12.12 -6.37
C VAL A 124 -5.36 -12.44 -5.37
N PHE A 125 -6.61 -12.57 -5.83
CA PHE A 125 -7.71 -12.87 -4.92
C PHE A 125 -7.86 -14.38 -4.68
N ASN A 126 -7.48 -15.22 -5.65
CA ASN A 126 -7.55 -16.67 -5.57
C ASN A 126 -6.73 -17.23 -4.38
N ASP A 127 -5.45 -16.88 -4.30
CA ASP A 127 -4.56 -17.42 -3.25
C ASP A 127 -4.85 -16.88 -1.87
N LEU A 128 -5.35 -15.64 -1.78
CA LEU A 128 -5.60 -15.00 -0.48
C LEU A 128 -6.86 -15.53 0.19
N GLY A 129 -7.87 -15.97 -0.57
CA GLY A 129 -9.17 -16.40 -0.03
C GLY A 129 -9.72 -15.39 0.99
N GLN A 130 -10.01 -15.84 2.21
CA GLN A 130 -10.53 -14.98 3.29
C GLN A 130 -9.55 -13.88 3.74
N LYS A 131 -8.24 -14.04 3.51
CA LYS A 131 -7.21 -13.03 3.87
C LYS A 131 -7.36 -11.74 3.05
N ASN A 132 -8.10 -11.75 1.94
CA ASN A 132 -8.46 -10.54 1.20
C ASN A 132 -9.21 -9.52 2.06
N LEU A 133 -10.04 -9.99 3.00
CA LEU A 133 -10.74 -9.12 3.95
C LEU A 133 -9.74 -8.41 4.89
N VAL A 134 -8.68 -9.10 5.30
CA VAL A 134 -7.62 -8.54 6.15
C VAL A 134 -6.86 -7.44 5.40
N VAL A 135 -6.56 -7.63 4.11
CA VAL A 135 -5.92 -6.60 3.27
C VAL A 135 -6.80 -5.35 3.18
N GLY A 136 -8.09 -5.52 2.96
CA GLY A 136 -9.05 -4.40 2.95
C GLY A 136 -9.10 -3.65 4.28
N ILE A 137 -9.15 -4.36 5.41
CA ILE A 137 -9.10 -3.76 6.75
C ILE A 137 -7.78 -3.02 6.98
N ALA A 138 -6.66 -3.57 6.50
CA ALA A 138 -5.35 -2.91 6.60
C ALA A 138 -5.32 -1.58 5.83
N PHE A 139 -5.92 -1.51 4.63
CA PHE A 139 -6.10 -0.25 3.91
C PHE A 139 -6.88 0.78 4.74
N MET A 140 -7.94 0.35 5.44
CA MET A 140 -8.69 1.24 6.33
C MET A 140 -7.83 1.70 7.52
N ALA A 141 -7.05 0.80 8.15
CA ALA A 141 -6.15 1.16 9.25
C ALA A 141 -5.10 2.21 8.82
N VAL A 142 -4.53 2.05 7.62
CA VAL A 142 -3.58 3.02 7.06
C VAL A 142 -4.27 4.35 6.74
N GLY A 143 -5.50 4.33 6.20
CA GLY A 143 -6.29 5.55 5.97
C GLY A 143 -6.51 6.37 7.25
N PHE A 144 -6.77 5.73 8.39
CA PHE A 144 -6.83 6.42 9.69
C PHE A 144 -5.49 7.03 10.11
N THR A 145 -4.36 6.42 9.73
CA THR A 145 -3.04 7.00 10.00
C THR A 145 -2.84 8.33 9.27
N PHE A 146 -3.40 8.49 8.06
CA PHE A 146 -3.47 9.80 7.40
C PHE A 146 -4.45 10.73 8.11
N ALA A 147 -5.63 10.25 8.51
CA ALA A 147 -6.65 11.07 9.17
C ALA A 147 -6.15 11.77 10.45
N THR A 148 -5.26 11.12 11.21
CA THR A 148 -4.68 11.69 12.44
C THR A 148 -3.61 12.77 12.20
N ARG A 149 -3.22 13.02 10.94
CA ARG A 149 -2.17 13.98 10.56
C ARG A 149 -2.71 15.28 9.97
N TRP A 150 -3.99 15.56 10.17
CA TRP A 150 -4.59 16.84 9.82
C TRP A 150 -4.01 17.97 10.70
N GLU A 151 -3.06 18.71 10.15
CA GLU A 151 -2.53 20.00 10.67
C GLU A 151 -2.44 21.05 9.56
#